data_AF-A0A1S3I020-F1
#
_entry.id   AF-A0A1S3I020-F1
#
_cell.length_a   1.000
_cell.length_b   1.000
_cell.length_c   1.000
_cell.angle_alpha   90.00
_cell.angle_beta   90.00
_cell.angle_gamma   90.00
#
_symmetry.space_group_name_H-M   'P 1'
#
loop_
_entity.id
_entity.type
_entity.pdbx_description
1 polymer ?
#
loop_
_entity_poly.entity_id
_entity_poly.type
_entity_poly.pdbx_seq_one_letter_code
_entity_poly.pdbx_strand_id
1 'polypeptide(L)'
;MQTYVPVVLILMAVLGKCSSQGTIATDDCTVCGDPHIVTFDGKRKRDNLVPGVWHVLSQDNVNTPPRWMVTALTEFHKGGPRTKLLTVSFTCKLIDGTDNVDTVDMATVAQFGPGQVFDCPSQQVSITIGPRRCVKITVAEPRWIDGTAGPCGDNDGDKTND
;
A
#
# COMPACT_ATOMS: atom_id res chain seq x y z
N MET A 1 26.56 -10.37 63.92
CA MET A 1 25.18 -9.96 63.55
C MET A 1 25.28 -9.27 62.20
N GLN A 2 24.95 -9.99 61.13
CA GLN A 2 25.07 -9.55 59.74
C GLN A 2 23.78 -8.81 59.37
N THR A 3 23.84 -7.49 59.22
CA THR A 3 22.72 -6.69 58.74
C THR A 3 22.61 -6.78 57.22
N TYR A 4 21.52 -7.36 56.75
CA TYR A 4 21.12 -7.34 55.34
C TYR A 4 20.65 -5.92 54.98
N VAL A 5 21.29 -5.32 53.97
CA VAL A 5 20.81 -4.10 53.30
C VAL A 5 20.24 -4.52 51.95
N PRO A 6 18.96 -4.28 51.63
CA PRO A 6 18.44 -4.59 50.32
C PRO A 6 19.02 -3.62 49.29
N VAL A 7 19.73 -4.17 48.31
CA VAL A 7 20.17 -3.48 47.10
C VAL A 7 18.93 -3.07 46.32
N VAL A 8 18.58 -1.78 46.35
CA VAL A 8 17.61 -1.20 45.43
C VAL A 8 18.28 -1.18 44.06
N LEU A 9 17.91 -2.13 43.21
CA LEU A 9 18.28 -2.15 41.80
C LEU A 9 17.57 -0.98 41.11
N ILE A 10 18.25 0.16 41.00
CA ILE A 10 17.79 1.26 40.15
C ILE A 10 17.95 0.78 38.71
N LEU A 11 16.87 0.23 38.16
CA LEU A 11 16.74 0.01 36.73
C LEU A 11 16.73 1.40 36.09
N MET A 12 17.92 1.88 35.69
CA MET A 12 18.05 2.94 34.69
C MET A 12 17.52 2.35 33.38
N ALA A 13 16.19 2.30 33.26
CA ALA A 13 15.57 2.26 31.97
C ALA A 13 16.05 3.53 31.28
N VAL A 14 17.00 3.36 30.36
CA VAL A 14 17.14 4.26 29.23
C VAL A 14 15.78 4.20 28.56
N LEU A 15 14.86 5.05 29.01
CA LEU A 15 13.76 5.52 28.20
C LEU A 15 14.44 6.23 27.05
N GLY A 16 14.85 5.43 26.07
CA GLY A 16 15.04 5.90 24.72
C GLY A 16 13.79 6.71 24.45
N LYS A 17 13.99 8.00 24.22
CA LYS A 17 12.95 8.87 23.70
C LYS A 17 12.24 8.03 22.64
N CYS A 18 10.98 7.66 22.88
CA CYS A 18 10.04 7.65 21.77
C CYS A 18 10.13 9.08 21.25
N SER A 19 11.05 9.32 20.30
CA SER A 19 10.78 10.30 19.29
C SER A 19 9.41 9.90 18.81
N SER A 20 8.40 10.70 19.15
CA SER A 20 7.27 10.87 18.27
C SER A 20 7.89 11.10 16.90
N GLN A 21 8.07 10.03 16.13
CA GLN A 21 8.17 10.14 14.70
C GLN A 21 6.91 10.93 14.36
N GLY A 22 7.08 12.20 14.03
CA GLY A 22 5.98 13.01 13.55
C GLY A 22 5.24 12.15 12.54
N THR A 23 3.93 12.01 12.72
CA THR A 23 3.09 11.23 11.82
C THR A 23 3.47 11.63 10.40
N ILE A 24 4.13 10.73 9.67
CA ILE A 24 4.38 10.91 8.25
C ILE A 24 2.98 11.01 7.65
N ALA A 25 2.67 12.14 7.01
CA ALA A 25 1.42 12.27 6.30
C ALA A 25 1.39 11.24 5.16
N THR A 26 0.23 10.68 4.89
CA THR A 26 0.09 9.61 3.90
C THR A 26 -1.20 9.78 3.14
N ASP A 27 -1.14 9.48 1.85
CA ASP A 27 -2.29 9.47 0.97
C ASP A 27 -2.65 8.05 0.55
N ASP A 28 -3.94 7.83 0.37
CA ASP A 28 -4.53 6.52 0.16
C ASP A 28 -5.26 6.47 -1.19
N CYS A 29 -4.82 5.59 -2.08
CA CYS A 29 -5.62 5.16 -3.22
C CYS A 29 -6.38 3.87 -2.86
N THR A 30 -7.66 3.78 -3.21
CA THR A 30 -8.47 2.59 -3.00
C THR A 30 -9.08 2.08 -4.29
N VAL A 31 -8.91 0.79 -4.59
CA VAL A 31 -9.49 0.10 -5.75
C VAL A 31 -10.37 -1.06 -5.27
N CYS A 32 -11.67 -1.01 -5.58
CA CYS A 32 -12.66 -1.97 -5.09
C CYS A 32 -13.65 -2.39 -6.18
N GLY A 33 -14.16 -3.62 -6.12
CA GLY A 33 -15.29 -4.04 -6.95
C GLY A 33 -14.98 -4.02 -8.45
N ASP A 34 -15.84 -3.37 -9.24
CA ASP A 34 -15.79 -3.26 -10.70
C ASP A 34 -15.27 -1.90 -11.19
N PRO A 35 -13.94 -1.76 -11.33
CA PRO A 35 -13.16 -1.18 -10.27
C PRO A 35 -13.56 0.28 -10.05
N HIS A 36 -14.16 0.52 -8.89
CA HIS A 36 -14.34 1.84 -8.33
C HIS A 36 -13.03 2.27 -7.70
N ILE A 37 -12.53 3.42 -8.15
CA ILE A 37 -11.25 3.96 -7.72
C ILE A 37 -11.50 5.27 -6.97
N VAL A 38 -10.86 5.38 -5.81
CA VAL A 38 -10.60 6.65 -5.14
C VAL A 38 -9.10 6.87 -5.28
N THR A 39 -8.69 7.89 -6.04
CA THR A 39 -7.27 8.24 -6.23
C THR A 39 -6.66 8.80 -4.96
N PHE A 40 -5.34 9.02 -4.97
CA PHE A 40 -4.65 9.64 -3.84
C PHE A 40 -5.24 11.04 -3.50
N ASP A 41 -5.59 11.83 -4.52
CA ASP A 41 -6.17 13.17 -4.35
C ASP A 41 -7.70 13.15 -4.14
N GLY A 42 -8.28 11.95 -4.02
CA GLY A 42 -9.68 11.73 -3.67
C GLY A 42 -10.66 11.83 -4.85
N LYS A 43 -10.20 11.81 -6.10
CA LYS A 43 -11.06 11.67 -7.28
C LYS A 43 -11.75 10.31 -7.23
N ARG A 44 -13.07 10.32 -7.39
CA ARG A 44 -13.85 9.09 -7.55
C ARG A 44 -14.06 8.83 -9.03
N LYS A 45 -13.51 7.72 -9.53
CA LYS A 45 -13.69 7.29 -10.93
C LYS A 45 -14.01 5.80 -11.03
N ARG A 46 -14.46 5.41 -12.22
CA ARG A 46 -14.65 4.02 -12.60
C ARG A 46 -13.76 3.76 -13.80
N ASP A 47 -12.85 2.80 -13.67
CA ASP A 47 -11.98 2.41 -14.76
C ASP A 47 -12.42 1.07 -15.31
N ASN A 48 -12.54 0.99 -16.64
CA ASN A 48 -12.87 -0.25 -17.32
C ASN A 48 -11.59 -1.08 -17.50
N LEU A 49 -11.16 -1.74 -16.42
CA LEU A 49 -10.07 -2.71 -16.52
C LEU A 49 -10.53 -3.93 -17.34
N VAL A 50 -9.73 -4.27 -18.35
CA VAL A 50 -10.01 -5.39 -19.26
C VAL A 50 -9.81 -6.71 -18.52
N PRO A 51 -10.83 -7.59 -18.46
CA PRO A 51 -10.73 -8.87 -17.78
C PRO A 51 -9.73 -9.80 -18.49
N GLY A 52 -9.00 -10.59 -17.72
CA GLY A 52 -7.96 -11.52 -18.18
C GLY A 52 -6.60 -10.87 -18.44
N VAL A 53 -6.44 -9.58 -18.13
CA VAL A 53 -5.22 -8.81 -18.37
C VAL A 53 -4.69 -8.23 -17.06
N TRP A 54 -3.36 -8.14 -16.96
CA TRP A 54 -2.67 -7.41 -15.89
C TRP A 54 -2.69 -5.91 -16.16
N HIS A 55 -3.11 -5.13 -15.18
CA HIS A 55 -3.15 -3.67 -15.23
C HIS A 55 -2.25 -3.09 -14.15
N VAL A 56 -1.55 -2.00 -14.46
CA VAL A 56 -0.92 -1.17 -13.43
C VAL A 56 -2.01 -0.37 -12.74
N LEU A 57 -2.11 -0.49 -11.41
CA LEU A 57 -3.01 0.32 -10.58
C LEU A 57 -2.31 1.61 -10.14
N SER A 58 -1.05 1.48 -9.73
CA SER A 58 -0.18 2.60 -9.39
C SER A 58 1.28 2.16 -9.49
N GLN A 59 2.17 3.09 -9.84
CA GLN A 59 3.61 2.85 -9.84
C GLN A 59 4.41 4.12 -9.52
N ASP A 60 5.69 3.93 -9.21
CA ASP A 60 6.70 4.99 -9.24
C ASP A 60 6.83 5.55 -10.67
N ASN A 61 6.62 6.85 -10.83
CA ASN A 61 6.74 7.57 -12.11
C ASN A 61 8.01 8.42 -12.21
N VAL A 62 8.82 8.47 -11.16
CA VAL A 62 10.04 9.28 -11.09
C VAL A 62 11.25 8.49 -11.57
N ASN A 63 11.25 7.16 -11.38
CA ASN A 63 12.38 6.30 -11.72
C ASN A 63 12.07 5.41 -12.93
N THR A 64 13.11 5.17 -13.75
CA THR A 64 13.06 4.18 -14.84
C THR A 64 14.23 3.20 -14.68
N PRO A 65 13.98 1.91 -14.37
CA PRO A 65 12.66 1.30 -14.12
C PRO A 65 12.00 1.78 -12.80
N PRO A 66 10.66 1.66 -12.66
CA PRO A 66 9.94 1.98 -11.43
C PRO A 66 10.54 1.23 -10.22
N ARG A 67 10.71 1.92 -9.08
CA ARG A 67 11.18 1.27 -7.85
C ARG A 67 10.08 0.56 -7.09
N TRP A 68 8.82 0.83 -7.42
CA TRP A 68 7.70 0.04 -6.95
C TRP A 68 6.57 0.09 -7.97
N MET A 69 5.74 -0.95 -7.96
CA MET A 69 4.59 -1.05 -8.83
C MET A 69 3.54 -1.96 -8.22
N VAL A 70 2.28 -1.53 -8.26
CA VAL A 70 1.12 -2.34 -7.91
C VAL A 70 0.38 -2.69 -9.18
N THR A 71 0.28 -3.98 -9.46
CA THR A 71 -0.48 -4.49 -10.60
C THR A 71 -1.62 -5.38 -10.12
N ALA A 72 -2.65 -5.49 -10.95
CA ALA A 72 -3.71 -6.45 -10.72
C ALA A 72 -4.12 -7.19 -11.99
N LEU A 73 -4.21 -8.51 -11.88
CA LEU A 73 -4.94 -9.35 -12.80
C LEU A 73 -6.43 -9.22 -12.48
N THR A 74 -7.22 -9.06 -13.52
CA THR A 74 -8.67 -8.92 -13.37
C THR A 74 -9.42 -10.05 -14.05
N GLU A 75 -10.66 -10.29 -13.63
CA GLU A 75 -11.54 -11.31 -14.21
C GLU A 75 -12.99 -10.82 -14.26
N PHE A 76 -13.84 -11.50 -15.02
CA PHE A 76 -15.27 -11.22 -14.98
C PHE A 76 -15.86 -11.55 -13.60
N HIS A 77 -16.76 -10.69 -13.14
CA HIS A 77 -17.66 -10.99 -12.05
C HIS A 77 -18.62 -12.11 -12.49
N LYS A 78 -18.90 -13.06 -11.61
CA LYS A 78 -19.86 -14.13 -11.89
C LYS A 78 -21.24 -13.51 -12.12
N GLY A 79 -21.83 -13.73 -13.29
CA GLY A 79 -23.19 -13.28 -13.62
C GLY A 79 -23.32 -11.92 -14.31
N GLY A 80 -22.25 -11.33 -14.86
CA GLY A 80 -22.38 -10.11 -15.67
C GLY A 80 -21.08 -9.65 -16.34
N PRO A 81 -21.12 -8.56 -17.13
CA PRO A 81 -19.96 -8.06 -17.89
C PRO A 81 -18.96 -7.26 -17.04
N ARG A 82 -19.22 -7.09 -15.74
CA ARG A 82 -18.40 -6.30 -14.83
C ARG A 82 -17.10 -7.03 -14.51
N THR A 83 -16.00 -6.31 -14.41
CA THR A 83 -14.70 -6.86 -14.03
C THR A 83 -14.54 -6.83 -12.50
N LYS A 84 -13.66 -7.67 -11.94
CA LYS A 84 -13.20 -7.59 -10.53
C LYS A 84 -11.72 -7.95 -10.44
N LEU A 85 -11.08 -7.57 -9.33
CA LEU A 85 -9.70 -7.98 -9.03
C LEU A 85 -9.65 -9.48 -8.71
N LEU A 86 -8.74 -10.19 -9.39
CA LEU A 86 -8.45 -11.62 -9.20
C LEU A 86 -7.15 -11.79 -8.42
N THR A 87 -6.06 -11.20 -8.89
CA THR A 87 -4.74 -11.30 -8.27
C THR A 87 -4.13 -9.92 -8.20
N VAL A 88 -3.49 -9.58 -7.09
CA VAL A 88 -2.72 -8.35 -6.93
C VAL A 88 -1.27 -8.73 -6.76
N SER A 89 -0.39 -8.08 -7.51
CA SER A 89 1.06 -8.27 -7.40
C SER A 89 1.71 -6.93 -7.08
N PHE A 90 2.60 -6.95 -6.10
CA PHE A 90 3.38 -5.81 -5.67
C PHE A 90 4.85 -6.08 -5.90
N THR A 91 5.50 -5.18 -6.62
CA THR A 91 6.95 -5.16 -6.81
C THR A 91 7.53 -4.00 -6.03
N CYS A 92 8.58 -4.26 -5.25
CA CYS A 92 9.29 -3.29 -4.44
C CYS A 92 10.80 -3.49 -4.62
N LYS A 93 11.50 -2.42 -5.00
CA LYS A 93 12.96 -2.42 -5.10
C LYS A 93 13.57 -2.14 -3.73
N LEU A 94 14.34 -3.11 -3.25
CA LEU A 94 15.06 -3.06 -1.98
C LEU A 94 16.32 -2.21 -2.09
N ILE A 95 16.92 -1.89 -0.94
CA ILE A 95 18.10 -1.01 -0.84
C ILE A 95 19.32 -1.64 -1.54
N ASP A 96 19.41 -2.96 -1.56
CA ASP A 96 20.46 -3.71 -2.26
C ASP A 96 20.24 -3.78 -3.79
N GLY A 97 19.16 -3.17 -4.29
CA GLY A 97 18.80 -3.14 -5.70
C GLY A 97 18.06 -4.36 -6.21
N THR A 98 17.76 -5.34 -5.34
CA THR A 98 16.94 -6.49 -5.69
C THR A 98 15.45 -6.14 -5.71
N ASP A 99 14.69 -6.84 -6.55
CA ASP A 99 13.23 -6.71 -6.57
C ASP A 99 12.63 -7.77 -5.63
N ASN A 100 11.89 -7.30 -4.64
CA ASN A 100 10.95 -8.13 -3.90
C ASN A 100 9.60 -8.12 -4.62
N VAL A 101 9.05 -9.29 -4.91
CA VAL A 101 7.76 -9.43 -5.58
C VAL A 101 6.85 -10.29 -4.72
N ASP A 102 5.79 -9.68 -4.24
CA ASP A 102 4.75 -10.38 -3.50
C ASP A 102 3.45 -10.43 -4.31
N THR A 103 2.72 -11.54 -4.19
CA THR A 103 1.49 -11.75 -4.97
C THR A 103 0.41 -12.37 -4.11
N VAL A 104 -0.81 -11.86 -4.24
CA VAL A 104 -1.97 -12.30 -3.47
C VAL A 104 -3.15 -12.59 -4.37
N ASP A 105 -3.73 -13.77 -4.19
CA ASP A 105 -5.03 -14.13 -4.74
C ASP A 105 -6.15 -13.49 -3.92
N MET A 106 -6.96 -12.65 -4.56
CA MET A 106 -8.07 -11.95 -3.92
C MET A 106 -9.19 -12.89 -3.47
N ALA A 107 -9.20 -14.16 -3.91
CA ALA A 107 -10.07 -15.19 -3.38
C ALA A 107 -9.68 -15.66 -1.98
N THR A 108 -8.38 -15.71 -1.66
CA THR A 108 -7.88 -16.17 -0.35
C THR A 108 -8.03 -15.07 0.71
N VAL A 109 -7.92 -13.79 0.32
CA VAL A 109 -8.05 -12.67 1.26
C VAL A 109 -9.47 -12.47 1.78
N ALA A 110 -10.50 -12.93 1.07
CA ALA A 110 -11.88 -12.84 1.55
C ALA A 110 -12.10 -13.56 2.92
N GLN A 111 -11.14 -14.39 3.35
CA GLN A 111 -11.15 -15.15 4.59
C GLN A 111 -10.39 -14.48 5.74
N PHE A 112 -9.47 -13.56 5.44
CA PHE A 112 -8.72 -12.80 6.42
C PHE A 112 -9.37 -11.43 6.56
N GLY A 113 -9.56 -10.94 7.79
CA GLY A 113 -10.03 -9.56 8.01
C GLY A 113 -9.11 -8.53 7.33
N PRO A 114 -9.41 -7.23 7.43
CA PRO A 114 -8.50 -6.21 6.89
C PRO A 114 -7.08 -6.45 7.41
N GLY A 115 -6.14 -6.62 6.49
CA GLY A 115 -4.76 -6.97 6.80
C GLY A 115 -3.82 -6.19 5.89
N GLN A 116 -2.77 -5.62 6.49
CA GLN A 116 -1.61 -5.20 5.71
C GLN A 116 -0.96 -6.45 5.15
N VAL A 117 -0.78 -6.48 3.83
CA VAL A 117 -0.22 -7.65 3.17
C VAL A 117 1.20 -7.38 2.71
N PHE A 118 1.50 -6.12 2.35
CA PHE A 118 2.81 -5.73 1.85
C PHE A 118 3.26 -4.40 2.44
N ASP A 119 4.57 -4.31 2.68
CA ASP A 119 5.24 -3.09 3.10
C ASP A 119 6.56 -2.96 2.33
N CYS A 120 6.85 -1.75 1.89
CA CYS A 120 8.10 -1.39 1.22
C CYS A 120 8.70 -0.17 1.92
N PRO A 121 9.33 -0.34 3.10
CA PRO A 121 9.82 0.79 3.89
C PRO A 121 10.88 1.62 3.16
N SER A 122 11.67 0.99 2.28
CA SER A 122 12.65 1.67 1.44
C SER A 122 12.01 2.69 0.49
N GLN A 123 10.79 2.42 0.04
CA GLN A 123 9.99 3.32 -0.80
C GLN A 123 8.91 4.07 -0.02
N GLN A 124 8.65 3.74 1.25
CA GLN A 124 7.56 4.30 2.05
C GLN A 124 6.19 4.11 1.36
N VAL A 125 5.96 2.88 0.87
CA VAL A 125 4.72 2.45 0.23
C VAL A 125 4.24 1.19 0.93
N SER A 126 2.94 1.11 1.23
CA SER A 126 2.33 -0.09 1.79
C SER A 126 1.02 -0.43 1.11
N ILE A 127 0.63 -1.69 1.19
CA ILE A 127 -0.62 -2.17 0.62
C ILE A 127 -1.39 -2.94 1.67
N THR A 128 -2.63 -2.50 1.87
CA THR A 128 -3.60 -3.17 2.73
C THR A 128 -4.70 -3.75 1.86
N ILE A 129 -5.04 -5.02 2.08
CA ILE A 129 -6.20 -5.61 1.44
C ILE A 129 -7.32 -5.65 2.47
N GLY A 130 -8.37 -4.91 2.18
CA GLY A 130 -9.55 -4.76 3.02
C GLY A 130 -10.65 -5.76 2.69
N PRO A 131 -11.74 -5.77 3.48
CA PRO A 131 -12.90 -6.60 3.21
C PRO A 131 -13.47 -6.32 1.80
N ARG A 132 -14.12 -7.32 1.22
CA ARG A 132 -14.75 -7.25 -0.12
C ARG A 132 -13.75 -7.06 -1.29
N ARG A 133 -12.50 -7.50 -1.12
CA ARG A 133 -11.45 -7.45 -2.16
C ARG A 133 -11.07 -6.02 -2.57
N CYS A 134 -11.03 -5.12 -1.59
CA CYS A 134 -10.56 -3.76 -1.78
C CYS A 134 -9.05 -3.70 -1.56
N VAL A 135 -8.31 -3.13 -2.50
CA VAL A 135 -6.89 -2.83 -2.34
C VAL A 135 -6.77 -1.36 -1.93
N LYS A 136 -6.06 -1.10 -0.84
CA LYS A 136 -5.65 0.23 -0.44
C LYS A 136 -4.14 0.35 -0.61
N ILE A 137 -3.70 1.27 -1.45
CA ILE A 137 -2.29 1.62 -1.65
C ILE A 137 -2.05 2.90 -0.87
N THR A 138 -1.09 2.88 0.03
CA THR A 138 -0.73 4.03 0.86
C THR A 138 0.68 4.47 0.52
N VAL A 139 0.85 5.76 0.22
CA VAL A 139 2.15 6.38 -0.08
C VAL A 139 2.45 7.46 0.97
N ALA A 140 3.72 7.63 1.32
CA ALA A 140 4.14 8.67 2.25
C ALA A 140 4.37 10.02 1.57
N GLU A 141 3.91 11.08 2.24
CA GLU A 141 4.30 12.46 1.96
C GLU A 141 5.59 12.85 2.69
N PRO A 142 6.37 13.81 2.15
CA PRO A 142 6.21 14.46 0.85
C PRO A 142 6.85 13.65 -0.30
N ARG A 143 7.20 12.38 -0.06
CA ARG A 143 8.07 11.61 -0.96
C ARG A 143 7.44 11.36 -2.33
N TRP A 144 6.13 11.15 -2.37
CA TRP A 144 5.43 10.74 -3.59
C TRP A 144 4.50 11.81 -4.17
N ILE A 145 4.67 13.08 -3.76
CA ILE A 145 4.00 14.20 -4.44
C ILE A 145 4.51 14.29 -5.88
N ASP A 146 3.61 14.36 -6.86
CA ASP A 146 3.89 14.27 -8.32
C ASP A 146 4.66 12.99 -8.72
N GLY A 147 4.66 11.98 -7.84
CA GLY A 147 5.59 10.86 -7.90
C GLY A 147 4.99 9.56 -8.39
N THR A 148 3.66 9.50 -8.51
CA THR A 148 2.93 8.29 -8.88
C THR A 148 2.36 8.37 -10.29
N ALA A 149 2.02 7.22 -10.86
CA ALA A 149 1.26 7.16 -12.10
C ALA A 149 0.36 5.93 -12.16
N GLY A 150 -0.70 6.05 -12.94
CA GLY A 150 -1.69 5.00 -13.19
C GLY A 150 -3.08 5.44 -12.78
N PRO A 151 -4.03 4.50 -12.72
CA PRO A 151 -5.39 4.75 -12.23
C PRO A 151 -5.49 5.45 -10.88
N CYS A 152 -4.49 5.32 -10.00
CA CYS A 152 -4.51 5.96 -8.68
C CYS A 152 -4.17 7.46 -8.66
N GLY A 153 -3.77 8.07 -9.78
CA GLY A 153 -3.37 9.48 -9.82
C GLY A 153 -1.87 9.71 -9.71
N ASP A 154 -1.47 10.97 -9.71
CA ASP A 154 -0.08 11.44 -9.55
C ASP A 154 0.24 11.99 -8.15
N ASN A 155 -0.77 12.10 -7.27
CA ASN A 155 -0.64 12.47 -5.86
C ASN A 155 -0.15 13.91 -5.67
N ASP A 156 -0.68 14.86 -6.44
CA ASP A 156 -0.26 16.27 -6.44
C ASP A 156 -1.19 17.20 -5.63
N GLY A 157 -2.26 16.65 -5.06
CA GLY A 157 -3.33 17.37 -4.36
C GLY A 157 -4.46 17.88 -5.26
N ASP A 158 -4.43 17.65 -6.58
CA ASP A 158 -5.41 18.10 -7.56
C ASP A 158 -6.16 16.94 -8.23
N LYS A 159 -7.28 16.52 -7.64
CA LYS A 159 -8.18 15.50 -8.23
C LYS A 159 -8.69 15.76 -9.67
N THR A 160 -8.46 16.94 -10.27
CA THR A 160 -8.96 17.24 -11.62
C THR A 160 -8.11 16.64 -12.73
N ASN A 161 -6.81 16.38 -12.51
CA ASN A 161 -5.87 15.81 -13.49
C ASN A 161 -5.62 14.30 -13.31
N ASP A 162 -6.06 13.74 -12.19
CA ASP A 162 -6.08 12.31 -11.81
C ASP A 162 -6.70 11.29 -12.79
#